data_AF-A0A549T6M0-F1
#
_entry.id   AF-A0A549T6M0-F1
#
_cell.length_a   1.000
_cell.length_b   1.000
_cell.length_c   1.000
_cell.angle_alpha   90.00
_cell.angle_beta   90.00
_cell.angle_gamma   90.00
#
_symmetry.space_group_name_H-M   'P 1'
#
loop_
_entity.id
_entity.type
_entity.pdbx_description
1 polymer ?
#
loop_
_entity_poly.entity_id
_entity_poly.type
_entity_poly.pdbx_seq_one_letter_code
_entity_poly.pdbx_strand_id
1 'polypeptide(L)'
;MSDADFRLQEERRRVLVQNERRKLAANALDRLSTASVGAGLIAPMASFSGSVSLAGPIAAIVVSTIAWLSAALTLHFLARQQLGKLRL
;
A
#
# COMPACT_ATOMS: atom_id res chain seq x y z
N MET A 1 14.96 -9.25 40.73
CA MET A 1 14.08 -9.26 39.53
C MET A 1 13.68 -10.71 39.31
N SER A 2 12.39 -11.03 39.39
CA SER A 2 11.90 -12.41 39.42
C SER A 2 11.69 -12.96 37.99
N ASP A 3 11.83 -14.27 37.79
CA ASP A 3 11.57 -14.97 36.51
C ASP A 3 10.16 -14.65 35.95
N ALA A 4 9.19 -14.43 36.84
CA ALA A 4 7.84 -14.02 36.49
C ALA A 4 7.78 -12.61 35.87
N ASP A 5 8.60 -11.67 36.36
CA ASP A 5 8.67 -10.31 35.82
C ASP A 5 9.25 -10.32 34.41
N PHE A 6 10.23 -11.19 34.17
CA PHE A 6 10.86 -11.36 32.86
C PHE A 6 9.84 -11.86 31.82
N ARG A 7 9.03 -12.86 32.17
CA ARG A 7 7.99 -13.40 31.29
C ARG A 7 6.94 -12.36 30.93
N LEU A 8 6.50 -11.56 31.89
CA LEU A 8 5.53 -10.49 31.67
C LEU A 8 6.12 -9.37 30.80
N GLN A 9 7.41 -9.05 30.96
CA GLN A 9 8.11 -8.11 30.08
C GLN A 9 8.21 -8.64 28.66
N GLU A 10 8.55 -9.92 28.48
CA GLU A 10 8.65 -10.57 27.17
C GLU A 10 7.29 -10.55 26.44
N GLU A 11 6.20 -10.88 27.13
CA GLU A 11 4.85 -10.82 26.56
C GLU A 11 4.45 -9.40 26.16
N ARG A 12 4.68 -8.41 27.04
CA ARG A 12 4.43 -7.01 26.71
C ARG A 12 5.25 -6.57 25.49
N ARG A 13 6.51 -6.98 25.41
CA ARG A 13 7.38 -6.66 24.27
C ARG A 13 6.84 -7.26 22.97
N ARG A 14 6.36 -8.50 23.00
CA ARG A 14 5.74 -9.15 21.82
C ARG A 14 4.49 -8.41 21.34
N VAL A 15 3.61 -8.01 22.27
CA VAL A 15 2.41 -7.23 21.94
C VAL A 15 2.78 -5.86 21.34
N LEU A 16 3.77 -5.18 21.92
CA LEU A 16 4.26 -3.89 21.40
C LEU A 16 4.82 -4.03 19.97
N VAL A 17 5.63 -5.04 19.70
CA VAL A 17 6.18 -5.31 18.37
C VAL A 17 5.07 -5.60 17.34
N GLN A 18 4.04 -6.34 17.73
CA GLN A 18 2.88 -6.57 16.84
C GLN A 18 2.12 -5.29 16.54
N ASN A 19 1.93 -4.42 17.54
CA ASN A 19 1.28 -3.13 17.36
C ASN A 19 2.08 -2.18 16.46
N GLU A 20 3.40 -2.12 16.62
CA GLU A 20 4.26 -1.32 15.73
C GLU A 20 4.23 -1.84 14.29
N ARG A 21 4.26 -3.16 14.09
CA ARG A 21 4.13 -3.74 12.74
C ARG A 21 2.81 -3.37 12.08
N ARG A 22 1.70 -3.33 12.83
CA ARG A 22 0.40 -2.86 12.32
C ARG A 22 0.44 -1.38 11.97
N LYS A 23 1.04 -0.53 12.81
CA LYS A 23 1.20 0.91 12.55
C LYS A 23 2.04 1.18 11.31
N LEU A 24 3.19 0.52 11.16
CA LEU A 24 4.06 0.65 9.99
C LEU A 24 3.36 0.21 8.70
N ALA A 25 2.56 -0.86 8.78
CA ALA A 25 1.79 -1.32 7.64
C ALA A 25 0.66 -0.34 7.25
N ALA A 26 -0.02 0.27 8.22
CA ALA A 26 -1.02 1.31 7.96
C ALA A 26 -0.39 2.55 7.31
N ASN A 27 0.80 2.96 7.75
CA ASN A 27 1.54 4.07 7.16
C ASN A 27 2.02 3.77 5.73
N ALA A 28 2.46 2.54 5.46
CA ALA A 28 2.84 2.12 4.11
C ALA A 28 1.62 2.08 3.16
N LEU A 29 0.46 1.67 3.67
CA LEU A 29 -0.84 1.70 2.99
C LEU A 29 -1.22 3.12 2.57
N ASP A 30 -1.17 4.06 3.51
CA ASP A 30 -1.50 5.46 3.27
C ASP A 30 -0.62 6.07 2.17
N ARG A 31 0.70 5.86 2.26
CA ARG A 31 1.66 6.33 1.26
C ARG A 31 1.46 5.68 -0.12
N LEU A 32 1.10 4.40 -0.18
CA LEU A 32 0.77 3.72 -1.43
C LEU A 32 -0.55 4.21 -2.04
N SER A 33 -1.55 4.55 -1.22
CA SER A 33 -2.80 5.15 -1.69
C SER A 33 -2.52 6.52 -2.32
N THR A 34 -1.76 7.38 -1.66
CA THR A 34 -1.37 8.68 -2.22
C THR A 34 -0.50 8.52 -3.48
N ALA A 35 0.44 7.57 -3.49
CA ALA A 35 1.29 7.33 -4.65
C ALA A 35 0.53 6.76 -5.86
N SER A 36 -0.48 5.90 -5.63
CA SER A 36 -1.32 5.35 -6.70
C SER A 36 -2.28 6.39 -7.28
N VAL A 37 -2.81 7.30 -6.45
CA VAL A 37 -3.53 8.49 -6.95
C VAL A 37 -2.61 9.40 -7.75
N GLY A 38 -1.39 9.67 -7.25
CA GLY A 38 -0.40 10.47 -7.97
C GLY A 38 -0.01 9.88 -9.32
N ALA A 39 0.37 8.60 -9.35
CA ALA A 39 0.79 7.91 -10.56
C ALA A 39 -0.37 7.65 -11.54
N GLY A 40 -1.57 7.35 -11.04
CA GLY A 40 -2.74 7.03 -11.85
C GLY A 40 -3.52 8.25 -12.37
N LEU A 41 -3.42 9.40 -11.69
CA LEU A 41 -4.16 10.61 -12.07
C LEU A 41 -3.25 11.69 -12.66
N ILE A 42 -2.13 12.01 -12.00
CA ILE A 42 -1.28 13.16 -12.38
C ILE A 42 -0.47 12.88 -13.64
N ALA A 43 0.13 11.68 -13.74
CA ALA A 43 0.92 11.31 -14.91
C ALA A 43 0.11 11.32 -16.23
N PRO A 44 -1.11 10.74 -16.32
CA PRO A 44 -1.91 10.83 -17.53
C PRO A 44 -2.46 12.25 -17.79
N MET A 45 -2.82 13.02 -16.76
CA MET A 45 -3.24 14.43 -16.94
C MET A 45 -2.11 15.30 -17.52
N ALA A 46 -0.87 15.12 -17.05
CA ALA A 46 0.29 15.81 -17.60
C ALA A 46 0.58 15.41 -19.07
N SER A 47 0.38 14.13 -19.40
CA SER A 47 0.54 13.63 -20.77
C SER A 47 -0.54 14.19 -21.73
N PHE A 48 -1.76 14.40 -21.24
CA PHE A 48 -2.86 14.97 -22.03
C PHE A 48 -2.63 16.43 -22.45
N SER A 49 -1.83 17.18 -21.68
CA SER A 49 -1.47 18.57 -22.02
C SER A 49 -0.39 18.66 -23.12
N GLY A 50 0.28 17.55 -23.48
CA GLY A 50 1.50 17.58 -24.29
C GLY A 50 1.37 17.12 -25.75
N SER A 51 0.40 16.28 -26.12
CA SER A 51 0.43 15.64 -27.45
C SER A 51 -0.93 15.31 -28.05
N VAL A 52 -1.35 16.12 -29.03
CA VAL A 52 -2.43 15.82 -29.97
C VAL A 52 -1.87 14.94 -31.10
N SER A 53 -1.97 13.62 -30.96
CA SER A 53 -1.72 12.67 -32.06
C SER A 53 -2.46 11.35 -31.83
N LEU A 54 -3.12 10.83 -32.86
CA LEU A 54 -4.03 9.65 -32.80
C LEU A 54 -3.36 8.30 -32.44
N ALA A 55 -2.02 8.25 -32.34
CA ALA A 55 -1.29 7.10 -31.77
C ALA A 55 -1.14 7.18 -30.23
N GLY A 56 -1.36 8.36 -29.63
CA GLY A 56 -1.32 8.60 -28.19
C GLY A 56 -2.48 8.04 -27.33
N PRO A 57 -3.74 7.91 -27.80
CA PRO A 57 -4.84 7.49 -26.93
C PRO A 57 -4.75 6.02 -26.52
N ILE A 58 -4.27 5.13 -27.40
CA ILE A 58 -4.10 3.70 -27.06
C ILE A 58 -3.00 3.54 -26.01
N ALA A 59 -1.87 4.23 -26.17
CA ALA A 59 -0.79 4.22 -25.18
C ALA A 59 -1.24 4.80 -23.84
N ALA A 60 -2.01 5.88 -23.85
CA ALA A 60 -2.58 6.48 -22.63
C ALA A 60 -3.55 5.51 -21.92
N ILE A 61 -4.40 4.80 -22.68
CA ILE A 61 -5.32 3.79 -22.14
C ILE A 61 -4.54 2.62 -21.55
N VAL A 62 -3.49 2.12 -22.22
CA VAL A 62 -2.66 1.01 -21.72
C VAL A 62 -1.94 1.41 -20.42
N VAL A 63 -1.34 2.60 -20.37
CA VAL A 63 -0.66 3.10 -19.16
C VAL A 63 -1.66 3.29 -18.02
N SER A 64 -2.84 3.87 -18.31
CA SER A 64 -3.91 4.02 -17.33
C SER A 64 -4.39 2.66 -16.79
N THR A 65 -4.57 1.68 -17.67
CA THR A 65 -5.01 0.33 -17.31
C THR A 65 -3.97 -0.40 -16.46
N ILE A 66 -2.69 -0.30 -16.81
CA ILE A 66 -1.58 -0.87 -16.02
C ILE A 66 -1.48 -0.19 -14.66
N ALA A 67 -1.61 1.15 -14.61
CA ALA A 67 -1.64 1.89 -13.35
C ALA A 67 -2.81 1.42 -12.48
N TRP A 68 -4.00 1.28 -13.05
CA TRP A 68 -5.19 0.85 -12.32
C TRP A 68 -5.10 -0.60 -11.84
N LEU A 69 -4.62 -1.52 -12.68
CA LEU A 69 -4.35 -2.92 -12.32
C LEU A 69 -3.28 -3.04 -11.24
N SER A 70 -2.19 -2.28 -11.34
CA SER A 70 -1.12 -2.28 -10.34
C SER A 70 -1.60 -1.73 -8.99
N ALA A 71 -2.43 -0.69 -8.99
CA ALA A 71 -3.07 -0.16 -7.79
C ALA A 71 -4.00 -1.19 -7.16
N ALA A 72 -4.87 -1.82 -7.95
CA ALA A 72 -5.79 -2.86 -7.50
C ALA A 72 -5.04 -4.08 -6.94
N LEU A 73 -3.98 -4.53 -7.61
CA LEU A 73 -3.17 -5.66 -7.18
C LEU A 73 -2.45 -5.34 -5.86
N THR A 74 -1.94 -4.12 -5.72
CA THR A 74 -1.28 -3.65 -4.50
C THR A 74 -2.27 -3.60 -3.33
N LEU A 75 -3.45 -3.01 -3.54
CA LEU A 75 -4.53 -3.00 -2.54
C LEU A 75 -4.96 -4.42 -2.15
N HIS A 76 -5.07 -5.33 -3.12
CA HIS A 76 -5.46 -6.71 -2.89
C HIS A 76 -4.42 -7.49 -2.07
N PHE A 77 -3.14 -7.38 -2.41
CA PHE A 77 -2.06 -8.01 -1.65
C PHE A 77 -1.98 -7.49 -0.22
N LEU A 78 -2.21 -6.19 -0.05
CA LEU A 78 -2.12 -5.52 1.24
C LEU A 78 -3.34 -5.84 2.12
N ALA A 79 -4.54 -5.92 1.53
CA ALA A 79 -5.73 -6.46 2.19
C ALA A 79 -5.53 -7.91 2.62
N ARG A 80 -4.97 -8.77 1.75
CA ARG A 80 -4.60 -10.15 2.10
C ARG A 80 -3.56 -10.20 3.22
N GLN A 81 -2.58 -9.32 3.23
CA GLN A 81 -1.53 -9.29 4.25
C GLN A 81 -2.05 -8.82 5.62
N GLN A 82 -3.01 -7.90 5.63
CA GLN A 82 -3.68 -7.46 6.85
C GLN A 82 -4.65 -8.52 7.38
N LEU A 83 -5.50 -9.07 6.51
CA LEU A 83 -6.49 -10.10 6.88
C LEU A 83 -5.84 -11.43 7.26
N GLY A 84 -4.74 -11.84 6.59
CA GLY A 84 -3.97 -13.03 6.95
C GLY A 84 -3.24 -12.93 8.31
N LYS A 85 -3.17 -11.73 8.90
CA LYS A 85 -2.63 -11.47 10.25
C LYS A 85 -3.72 -11.21 11.29
N LEU A 86 -4.98 -11.06 10.89
CA LEU A 86 -6.13 -11.24 11.78
C LEU A 86 -6.47 -12.73 11.80
N ARG A 87 -5.70 -13.50 12.57
CA ARG A 87 -6.29 -14.70 13.18
C ARG A 87 -7.23 -14.20 14.27
N LEU A 88 -8.53 -14.41 14.07
CA LEU A 88 -9.51 -14.47 15.16
C LEU A 88 -9.07 -15.51 16.18
#